data_AF-A0A970DSY0-F1
#
_entry.id   AF-A0A970DSY0-F1
#
_cell.length_a   1.000
_cell.length_b   1.000
_cell.length_c   1.000
_cell.angle_alpha   90.00
_cell.angle_beta   90.00
_cell.angle_gamma   90.00
#
_symmetry.space_group_name_H-M   'P 1'
#
loop_
_entity.id
_entity.type
_entity.pdbx_description
1 polymer ?
#
loop_
_entity_poly.entity_id
_entity_poly.type
_entity_poly.pdbx_seq_one_letter_code
_entity_poly.pdbx_strand_id
1 'polypeptide(L)'
;MKKRKINTITLPEKVGGQYWLQDDNELGKSFDLISIEGVNGQWILKSNKNARVINSNQESLKSIILEPMNFYALKLANSQENAFLFTEPITNNRQCYKKYMVKEGYNLLIGRSERNDIVFNNKFVSSTHAKLVLYKNQWTITDLNSANGTFVNSYRVTNKILVPGDVIYIFGLKIILGNGFIAINNPDGQVTCKGEALKEFIRQP
;
A
#
# COMPACT_ATOMS: atom_id res chain seq x y z
N MET A 1 -0.73 -3.36 -21.25
CA MET A 1 0.35 -2.92 -20.33
C MET A 1 -0.17 -3.05 -18.90
N LYS A 2 0.46 -3.81 -18.00
CA LYS A 2 -0.05 -3.97 -16.61
C LYS A 2 -0.19 -2.59 -15.96
N LYS A 3 -1.36 -2.31 -15.37
CA LYS A 3 -1.61 -1.03 -14.70
C LYS A 3 -0.54 -0.80 -13.66
N ARG A 4 0.15 0.34 -13.78
CA ARG A 4 1.23 0.76 -12.89
C ARG A 4 0.71 1.58 -11.70
N LYS A 5 -0.60 1.61 -11.45
CA LYS A 5 -1.21 2.45 -10.42
C LYS A 5 -2.17 1.61 -9.56
N ILE A 6 -2.12 1.80 -8.26
CA ILE A 6 -3.15 1.34 -7.32
C ILE A 6 -4.16 2.46 -7.14
N ASN A 7 -5.45 2.12 -7.25
CA ASN A 7 -6.53 3.02 -6.86
C ASN A 7 -7.05 2.58 -5.48
N THR A 8 -7.35 3.55 -4.63
CA THR A 8 -7.78 3.30 -3.25
C THR A 8 -8.89 4.25 -2.85
N ILE A 9 -9.69 3.83 -1.87
CA ILE A 9 -10.69 4.65 -1.21
C ILE A 9 -10.61 4.39 0.29
N THR A 10 -10.85 5.42 1.10
CA THR A 10 -11.03 5.28 2.54
C THR A 10 -12.52 5.33 2.84
N LEU A 11 -13.02 4.26 3.45
CA LEU A 11 -14.40 4.19 3.91
C LEU A 11 -14.52 4.87 5.28
N PRO A 12 -15.66 5.50 5.61
CA PRO A 12 -15.87 6.06 6.92
C PRO A 12 -15.93 4.98 8.01
N GLU A 13 -15.61 5.37 9.25
CA GLU A 13 -15.68 4.47 10.41
C GLU A 13 -17.12 4.02 10.67
N LYS A 14 -18.10 4.92 10.57
CA LYS A 14 -19.51 4.57 10.63
C LYS A 14 -19.95 3.98 9.31
N VAL A 15 -20.41 2.73 9.34
CA VAL A 15 -20.91 2.02 8.16
C VAL A 15 -22.22 2.63 7.66
N GLY A 16 -22.23 3.09 6.42
CA GLY A 16 -23.43 3.61 5.76
C GLY A 16 -23.10 4.32 4.45
N GLY A 17 -24.08 4.39 3.53
CA GLY A 17 -23.90 5.00 2.21
C GLY A 17 -23.31 4.05 1.16
N GLN A 18 -23.06 4.61 -0.02
CA GLN A 18 -22.51 3.91 -1.18
C GLN A 18 -21.28 4.67 -1.68
N TYR A 19 -20.20 3.93 -1.89
CA TYR A 19 -18.91 4.44 -2.33
C TYR A 19 -18.45 3.68 -3.57
N TRP A 20 -17.68 4.34 -4.42
CA TRP A 20 -17.19 3.76 -5.66
C TRP A 20 -15.67 3.69 -5.64
N LEU A 21 -15.14 2.50 -5.87
CA LEU A 21 -13.77 2.38 -6.34
C LEU A 21 -13.76 2.74 -7.81
N GLN A 22 -12.89 3.68 -8.16
CA GLN A 22 -12.75 4.18 -9.51
C GLN A 22 -11.49 3.61 -10.17
N ASP A 23 -11.54 3.54 -11.49
CA ASP A 23 -10.42 3.16 -12.31
C ASP A 23 -10.36 4.03 -13.57
N ASP A 24 -9.19 4.11 -14.17
CA ASP A 24 -8.95 4.94 -15.35
C ASP A 24 -8.92 4.06 -16.60
N ASN A 25 -9.61 4.48 -17.67
CA ASN A 25 -9.50 3.80 -18.96
C ASN A 25 -8.16 4.12 -19.66
N GLU A 26 -7.91 3.56 -20.85
CA GLU A 26 -6.67 3.78 -21.59
C GLU A 26 -6.42 5.25 -21.98
N LEU A 27 -7.49 6.05 -22.04
CA LEU A 27 -7.44 7.49 -22.32
C LEU A 27 -7.28 8.33 -21.04
N GLY A 28 -7.12 7.70 -19.87
CA GLY A 28 -7.01 8.37 -18.57
C GLY A 28 -8.34 8.92 -18.03
N LYS A 29 -9.48 8.58 -18.66
CA LYS A 29 -10.79 8.98 -18.16
C LYS A 29 -11.23 8.04 -17.05
N SER A 30 -11.50 8.61 -15.88
CA SER A 30 -11.97 7.89 -14.70
C SER A 30 -13.41 7.39 -14.88
N PHE A 31 -13.69 6.20 -14.34
CA PHE A 31 -15.02 5.59 -14.29
C PHE A 31 -15.20 4.78 -13.02
N ASP A 32 -16.45 4.57 -12.62
CA ASP A 32 -16.82 3.77 -11.47
C ASP A 32 -16.63 2.26 -11.77
N LEU A 33 -15.64 1.65 -11.13
CA LEU A 33 -15.29 0.25 -11.32
C LEU A 33 -16.25 -0.67 -10.56
N ILE A 34 -16.33 -0.50 -9.24
CA ILE A 34 -17.11 -1.36 -8.35
C ILE A 34 -17.59 -0.58 -7.11
N SER A 35 -18.80 -0.87 -6.62
CA SER A 35 -19.37 -0.19 -5.46
C SER A 35 -19.15 -0.96 -4.17
N ILE A 36 -19.04 -0.20 -3.08
CA ILE A 36 -19.00 -0.67 -1.70
C ILE A 36 -20.16 0.01 -0.96
N GLU A 37 -21.02 -0.79 -0.35
CA GLU A 37 -22.26 -0.32 0.30
C GLU A 37 -22.28 -0.72 1.77
N GLY A 38 -22.70 0.21 2.63
CA GLY A 38 -22.93 -0.07 4.04
C GLY A 38 -24.32 -0.66 4.24
N VAL A 39 -24.40 -1.93 4.66
CA VAL A 39 -25.66 -2.65 4.90
C VAL A 39 -25.58 -3.39 6.22
N ASN A 40 -26.55 -3.18 7.11
CA ASN A 40 -26.64 -3.84 8.42
C ASN A 40 -25.32 -3.78 9.24
N GLY A 41 -24.63 -2.64 9.20
CA GLY A 41 -23.37 -2.46 9.91
C GLY A 41 -22.15 -3.14 9.27
N GLN A 42 -22.27 -3.66 8.04
CA GLN A 42 -21.18 -4.29 7.30
C GLN A 42 -20.92 -3.58 5.96
N TRP A 43 -19.66 -3.47 5.57
CA TRP A 43 -19.29 -3.04 4.23
C TRP A 43 -19.41 -4.22 3.26
N ILE A 44 -20.18 -4.04 2.19
CA ILE A 44 -20.45 -5.06 1.18
C ILE A 44 -19.95 -4.57 -0.18
N LEU A 45 -19.06 -5.34 -0.80
CA LEU A 45 -18.61 -5.13 -2.17
C LEU A 45 -19.64 -5.73 -3.13
N LYS A 46 -20.08 -4.94 -4.12
CA LYS A 46 -21.20 -5.28 -5.01
C LYS A 46 -20.73 -5.40 -6.46
N SER A 47 -20.91 -6.58 -7.05
CA SER A 47 -20.60 -6.82 -8.47
C SER A 47 -21.52 -6.01 -9.38
N ASN A 48 -21.00 -5.58 -10.52
CA ASN A 48 -21.75 -4.85 -11.54
C ASN A 48 -21.28 -5.24 -12.96
N LYS A 49 -21.64 -4.43 -13.96
CA LYS A 49 -21.28 -4.67 -15.36
C LYS A 49 -19.80 -4.44 -15.69
N ASN A 50 -19.08 -3.65 -14.91
CA ASN A 50 -17.67 -3.28 -15.11
C ASN A 50 -16.73 -4.27 -14.38
N ALA A 51 -17.10 -4.71 -13.19
CA ALA A 51 -16.33 -5.67 -12.39
C ALA A 51 -17.23 -6.61 -11.60
N ARG A 52 -16.83 -7.90 -11.53
CA ARG A 52 -17.51 -8.94 -10.75
C ARG A 52 -16.55 -9.57 -9.77
N VAL A 53 -16.98 -9.70 -8.51
CA VAL A 53 -16.29 -10.52 -7.51
C VAL A 53 -16.40 -11.98 -7.91
N ILE A 54 -15.29 -12.71 -7.86
CA ILE A 54 -15.27 -14.14 -8.16
C ILE A 54 -14.74 -14.95 -6.96
N ASN A 55 -15.28 -16.15 -6.77
CA ASN A 55 -14.78 -17.08 -5.76
C ASN A 55 -13.59 -17.91 -6.28
N SER A 56 -13.10 -18.85 -5.46
CA SER A 56 -12.00 -19.76 -5.83
C SER A 56 -12.31 -20.61 -7.08
N ASN A 57 -13.59 -20.89 -7.33
CA ASN A 57 -14.06 -21.70 -8.45
C ASN A 57 -14.32 -20.86 -9.72
N GLN A 58 -13.90 -19.58 -9.74
CA GLN A 58 -14.15 -18.60 -10.82
C GLN A 58 -15.63 -18.24 -11.03
N GLU A 59 -16.50 -18.57 -10.08
CA GLU A 59 -17.93 -18.24 -10.17
C GLU A 59 -18.16 -16.78 -9.72
N SER A 60 -18.98 -16.05 -10.47
CA SER A 60 -19.32 -14.67 -10.15
C SER A 60 -20.28 -14.59 -8.96
N LEU A 61 -19.90 -13.84 -7.94
CA LEU A 61 -20.74 -13.52 -6.79
C LEU A 61 -21.49 -12.22 -7.04
N LYS A 62 -22.74 -12.11 -6.58
CA LYS A 62 -23.48 -10.83 -6.61
C LYS A 62 -22.86 -9.81 -5.66
N SER A 63 -22.42 -10.26 -4.50
CA SER A 63 -21.79 -9.41 -3.48
C SER A 63 -21.01 -10.24 -2.46
N ILE A 64 -20.12 -9.58 -1.73
CA ILE A 64 -19.36 -10.18 -0.63
C ILE A 64 -19.12 -9.17 0.49
N ILE A 65 -19.09 -9.63 1.75
CA ILE A 65 -18.72 -8.80 2.89
C ILE A 65 -17.21 -8.52 2.83
N LEU A 66 -16.84 -7.25 3.04
CA LEU A 66 -15.44 -6.84 3.19
C LEU A 66 -14.97 -7.11 4.61
N GLU A 67 -13.89 -7.89 4.72
CA GLU A 67 -13.21 -8.26 5.94
C GLU A 67 -11.81 -7.65 5.91
N PRO A 68 -11.29 -7.10 7.03
CA PRO A 68 -9.95 -6.55 7.07
C PRO A 68 -8.89 -7.55 6.62
N MET A 69 -7.83 -7.05 5.96
CA MET A 69 -6.67 -7.83 5.55
C MET A 69 -6.99 -8.97 4.56
N ASN A 70 -8.09 -8.85 3.81
CA ASN A 70 -8.51 -9.85 2.86
C ASN A 70 -8.36 -9.42 1.40
N PHE A 71 -8.16 -10.40 0.52
CA PHE A 71 -8.07 -10.24 -0.93
C PHE A 71 -9.37 -10.70 -1.59
N TYR A 72 -9.83 -9.90 -2.55
CA TYR A 72 -11.00 -10.19 -3.36
C TYR A 72 -10.59 -10.18 -4.82
N ALA A 73 -10.73 -11.32 -5.49
CA ALA A 73 -10.48 -11.42 -6.91
C ALA A 73 -11.66 -10.79 -7.69
N LEU A 74 -11.32 -9.94 -8.65
CA LEU A 74 -12.28 -9.24 -9.51
C LEU A 74 -12.05 -9.64 -10.96
N LYS A 75 -13.08 -10.17 -11.60
CA LYS A 75 -13.12 -10.29 -13.05
C LYS A 75 -13.58 -8.97 -13.64
N LEU A 76 -12.73 -8.33 -14.44
CA LEU A 76 -13.08 -7.08 -15.12
C LEU A 76 -13.71 -7.38 -16.48
N ALA A 77 -14.72 -6.61 -16.87
CA ALA A 77 -15.47 -6.85 -18.11
C ALA A 77 -14.61 -6.80 -19.37
N ASN A 78 -13.59 -5.93 -19.38
CA ASN A 78 -12.75 -5.66 -20.55
C ASN A 78 -11.31 -6.15 -20.36
N SER A 79 -11.08 -7.17 -19.52
CA SER A 79 -9.74 -7.72 -19.28
C SER A 79 -9.76 -9.24 -19.16
N GLN A 80 -8.75 -9.86 -19.77
CA GLN A 80 -8.47 -11.29 -19.55
C GLN A 80 -7.82 -11.52 -18.18
N GLU A 81 -7.07 -10.54 -17.66
CA GLU A 81 -6.48 -10.58 -16.32
C GLU A 81 -7.50 -10.21 -15.25
N ASN A 82 -7.44 -10.91 -14.12
CA ASN A 82 -8.17 -10.55 -12.90
C ASN A 82 -7.45 -9.39 -12.19
N ALA A 83 -8.23 -8.49 -11.60
CA ALA A 83 -7.74 -7.55 -10.61
C ALA A 83 -7.91 -8.13 -9.20
N PHE A 84 -7.16 -7.56 -8.25
CA PHE A 84 -7.32 -7.87 -6.84
C PHE A 84 -7.67 -6.60 -6.08
N LEU A 85 -8.69 -6.68 -5.24
CA LEU A 85 -8.99 -5.68 -4.23
C LEU A 85 -8.45 -6.19 -2.90
N PHE A 86 -7.65 -5.38 -2.22
CA PHE A 86 -7.13 -5.66 -0.89
C PHE A 86 -7.71 -4.65 0.09
N THR A 87 -8.06 -5.12 1.28
CA THR A 87 -8.66 -4.29 2.33
C THR A 87 -7.72 -4.17 3.50
N GLU A 88 -7.65 -2.97 4.07
CA GLU A 88 -6.84 -2.69 5.26
C GLU A 88 -7.72 -2.09 6.35
N PRO A 89 -7.54 -2.48 7.62
CA PRO A 89 -8.23 -1.82 8.71
C PRO A 89 -7.69 -0.41 8.92
N ILE A 90 -8.55 0.50 9.38
CA ILE A 90 -8.16 1.83 9.83
C ILE A 90 -7.86 1.73 11.32
N THR A 91 -6.60 1.53 11.67
CA THR A 91 -6.14 1.49 13.07
C THR A 91 -5.18 2.65 13.34
N ASN A 92 -5.09 3.09 14.61
CA ASN A 92 -4.16 4.16 14.99
C ASN A 92 -2.73 3.89 14.51
N ASN A 93 -2.24 2.66 14.68
CA ASN A 93 -0.87 2.31 14.28
C ASN A 93 -0.64 2.35 12.76
N ARG A 94 -1.71 2.31 11.95
CA ARG A 94 -1.65 2.49 10.48
C ARG A 94 -1.70 3.96 10.06
N GLN A 95 -2.13 4.87 10.94
CA GLN A 95 -2.31 6.29 10.67
C GLN A 95 -1.30 7.19 11.40
N CYS A 96 -0.69 6.71 12.48
CA CYS A 96 0.37 7.40 13.21
C CYS A 96 1.74 7.10 12.62
N TYR A 97 2.63 8.09 12.63
CA TYR A 97 3.98 7.97 12.08
C TYR A 97 5.03 8.32 13.13
N LYS A 98 6.08 7.51 13.23
CA LYS A 98 7.29 7.80 14.00
C LYS A 98 8.39 8.28 13.06
N LYS A 99 9.14 9.30 13.48
CA LYS A 99 10.21 9.92 12.68
C LYS A 99 11.56 9.31 13.03
N TYR A 100 12.36 9.06 12.00
CA TYR A 100 13.73 8.60 12.11
C TYR A 100 14.65 9.48 11.25
N MET A 101 15.66 10.06 11.87
CA MET A 101 16.77 10.69 11.16
C MET A 101 17.59 9.62 10.45
N VAL A 102 18.00 9.91 9.22
CA VAL A 102 18.73 8.96 8.38
C VAL A 102 20.12 9.50 8.07
N LYS A 103 21.14 8.69 8.33
CA LYS A 103 22.53 9.02 7.96
C LYS A 103 22.73 8.88 6.45
N GLU A 104 23.31 9.89 5.82
CA GLU A 104 23.63 9.85 4.38
C GLU A 104 24.65 8.76 4.03
N GLY A 105 24.57 8.25 2.81
CA GLY A 105 25.49 7.27 2.24
C GLY A 105 25.19 5.81 2.65
N TYR A 106 24.12 5.57 3.41
CA TYR A 106 23.71 4.24 3.83
C TYR A 106 22.60 3.68 2.93
N ASN A 107 22.70 2.38 2.66
CA ASN A 107 21.62 1.62 2.05
C ASN A 107 20.70 1.12 3.15
N LEU A 108 19.48 1.63 3.21
CA LEU A 108 18.43 1.10 4.08
C LEU A 108 17.69 -0.01 3.34
N LEU A 109 17.85 -1.24 3.79
CA LEU A 109 17.08 -2.38 3.30
C LEU A 109 15.72 -2.43 3.99
N ILE A 110 14.69 -2.73 3.21
CA ILE A 110 13.30 -2.84 3.65
C ILE A 110 12.80 -4.24 3.30
N GLY A 111 12.22 -4.97 4.24
CA GLY A 111 11.64 -6.29 3.95
C GLY A 111 11.20 -7.05 5.21
N ARG A 112 10.65 -8.25 5.04
CA ARG A 112 10.17 -9.05 6.20
C ARG A 112 11.27 -9.73 7.01
N SER A 113 12.45 -9.91 6.41
CA SER A 113 13.55 -10.60 7.08
C SER A 113 14.16 -9.73 8.16
N GLU A 114 14.58 -10.36 9.26
CA GLU A 114 15.34 -9.73 10.34
C GLU A 114 16.75 -9.28 9.91
N ARG A 115 17.13 -9.39 8.64
CA ARG A 115 18.41 -8.85 8.15
C ARG A 115 18.29 -7.42 7.60
N ASN A 116 17.07 -6.89 7.47
CA ASN A 116 16.84 -5.56 6.92
C ASN A 116 16.90 -4.48 8.01
N ASP A 117 17.12 -3.23 7.61
CA ASP A 117 17.09 -2.07 8.51
C ASP A 117 15.66 -1.70 8.90
N ILE A 118 14.73 -1.74 7.94
CA ILE A 118 13.30 -1.55 8.18
C ILE A 118 12.63 -2.90 8.00
N VAL A 119 12.39 -3.58 9.11
CA VAL A 119 11.71 -4.87 9.15
C VAL A 119 10.22 -4.64 9.21
N PHE A 120 9.47 -5.19 8.26
CA PHE A 120 8.02 -5.28 8.34
C PHE A 120 7.60 -6.75 8.22
N ASN A 121 7.28 -7.36 9.36
CA ASN A 121 6.96 -8.79 9.44
C ASN A 121 5.56 -9.10 8.90
N ASN A 122 5.40 -8.97 7.58
CA ASN A 122 4.17 -9.19 6.86
C ASN A 122 4.40 -10.21 5.72
N LYS A 123 3.49 -11.20 5.62
CA LYS A 123 3.58 -12.29 4.64
C LYS A 123 3.57 -11.84 3.18
N PHE A 124 3.02 -10.66 2.89
CA PHE A 124 2.97 -10.06 1.55
C PHE A 124 4.22 -9.24 1.19
N VAL A 125 5.17 -9.13 2.12
CA VAL A 125 6.43 -8.44 1.91
C VAL A 125 7.53 -9.46 1.64
N SER A 126 8.28 -9.27 0.55
CA SER A 126 9.47 -10.08 0.25
C SER A 126 10.51 -10.04 1.38
N SER A 127 11.33 -11.09 1.47
CA SER A 127 12.41 -11.22 2.46
C SER A 127 13.27 -9.95 2.55
N THR A 128 13.76 -9.49 1.41
CA THR A 128 14.32 -8.15 1.18
C THR A 128 13.56 -7.60 -0.02
N HIS A 129 12.78 -6.55 0.19
CA HIS A 129 11.76 -6.06 -0.74
C HIS A 129 12.24 -4.86 -1.55
N ALA A 130 12.85 -3.89 -0.86
CA ALA A 130 13.31 -2.65 -1.47
C ALA A 130 14.56 -2.12 -0.77
N LYS A 131 15.25 -1.21 -1.44
CA LYS A 131 16.39 -0.47 -0.93
C LYS A 131 16.14 1.02 -1.06
N LEU A 132 16.21 1.74 0.06
CA LEU A 132 16.12 3.19 0.13
C LEU A 132 17.51 3.77 0.43
N VAL A 133 17.91 4.81 -0.31
CA VAL A 133 19.22 5.46 -0.15
C VAL A 133 19.02 6.96 -0.04
N LEU A 134 19.72 7.59 0.91
CA LEU A 134 19.90 9.03 0.96
C LEU A 134 21.35 9.36 0.64
N TYR A 135 21.58 10.15 -0.41
CA TYR A 135 22.93 10.59 -0.77
C TYR A 135 22.89 12.02 -1.30
N LYS A 136 23.72 12.93 -0.75
CA LYS A 136 23.73 14.36 -1.13
C LYS A 136 22.33 14.96 -1.08
N ASN A 137 21.62 14.69 0.00
CA ASN A 137 20.24 15.11 0.21
C ASN A 137 19.21 14.65 -0.85
N GLN A 138 19.52 13.63 -1.63
CA GLN A 138 18.63 13.04 -2.63
C GLN A 138 18.23 11.62 -2.24
N TRP A 139 16.92 11.36 -2.22
CA TRP A 139 16.37 10.04 -1.95
C TRP A 139 16.26 9.22 -3.23
N THR A 140 16.58 7.92 -3.16
CA THR A 140 16.31 6.97 -4.23
C THR A 140 15.75 5.68 -3.64
N ILE A 141 14.67 5.17 -4.24
CA ILE A 141 14.08 3.86 -3.92
C ILE A 141 14.33 2.89 -5.07
N THR A 142 14.66 1.66 -4.75
CA THR A 142 14.78 0.55 -5.71
C THR A 142 14.01 -0.65 -5.20
N ASP A 143 13.06 -1.15 -5.99
CA ASP A 143 12.42 -2.44 -5.78
C ASP A 143 13.40 -3.56 -6.12
N LEU A 144 13.56 -4.54 -5.23
CA LEU A 144 14.53 -5.63 -5.37
C LEU A 144 13.86 -6.90 -5.90
N ASN A 145 13.10 -6.77 -7.00
CA ASN A 145 12.29 -7.83 -7.59
C ASN A 145 11.29 -8.43 -6.59
N SER A 146 10.56 -7.56 -5.89
CA SER A 146 9.58 -8.01 -4.92
C SER A 146 8.37 -8.66 -5.60
N ALA A 147 7.73 -9.60 -4.90
CA ALA A 147 6.58 -10.34 -5.45
C ALA A 147 5.41 -9.40 -5.78
N ASN A 148 5.13 -8.45 -4.87
CA ASN A 148 3.96 -7.58 -4.98
C ASN A 148 4.27 -6.13 -5.36
N GLY A 149 5.54 -5.75 -5.44
CA GLY A 149 5.99 -4.43 -5.89
C GLY A 149 6.05 -3.35 -4.82
N THR A 150 6.89 -2.37 -5.09
CA THR A 150 7.00 -1.10 -4.35
C THR A 150 6.22 0.00 -5.07
N PHE A 151 5.49 0.83 -4.32
CA PHE A 151 4.69 1.93 -4.87
C PHE A 151 5.14 3.27 -4.30
N VAL A 152 5.13 4.31 -5.12
CA VAL A 152 5.39 5.70 -4.72
C VAL A 152 4.24 6.55 -5.23
N ASN A 153 3.55 7.24 -4.32
CA ASN A 153 2.35 8.05 -4.62
C ASN A 153 1.35 7.26 -5.51
N SER A 154 1.08 6.01 -5.10
CA SER A 154 0.21 5.05 -5.79
C SER A 154 0.74 4.44 -7.09
N TYR A 155 1.89 4.87 -7.61
CA TYR A 155 2.48 4.29 -8.82
C TYR A 155 3.54 3.23 -8.50
N ARG A 156 3.48 2.07 -9.15
CA ARG A 156 4.49 1.01 -9.04
C ARG A 156 5.80 1.49 -9.65
N VAL A 157 6.90 1.29 -8.93
CA VAL A 157 8.23 1.70 -9.35
C VAL A 157 9.21 0.53 -9.27
N THR A 158 10.22 0.54 -10.15
CA THR A 158 11.40 -0.33 -10.03
C THR A 158 12.59 0.45 -9.49
N ASN A 159 12.82 1.66 -10.00
CA ASN A 159 13.78 2.62 -9.47
C ASN A 159 13.18 4.03 -9.61
N LYS A 160 13.29 4.87 -8.59
CA LYS A 160 12.80 6.24 -8.63
C LYS A 160 13.58 7.15 -7.69
N ILE A 161 13.93 8.34 -8.18
CA ILE A 161 14.37 9.48 -7.36
C ILE A 161 13.15 10.08 -6.67
N LEU A 162 13.26 10.30 -5.37
CA LEU A 162 12.20 10.82 -4.52
C LEU A 162 12.54 12.20 -3.98
N VAL A 163 11.50 12.97 -3.69
CA VAL A 163 11.59 14.27 -3.04
C VAL A 163 10.87 14.25 -1.69
N PRO A 164 11.19 15.18 -0.77
CA PRO A 164 10.42 15.34 0.46
C PRO A 164 8.92 15.48 0.17
N GLY A 165 8.10 14.76 0.92
CA GLY A 165 6.65 14.66 0.73
C GLY A 165 6.18 13.42 -0.05
N ASP A 166 7.07 12.76 -0.80
CA ASP A 166 6.73 11.48 -1.43
C ASP A 166 6.38 10.42 -0.39
N VAL A 167 5.47 9.52 -0.76
CA VAL A 167 5.02 8.41 0.09
C VAL A 167 5.33 7.10 -0.61
N ILE A 168 6.22 6.30 0.00
CA ILE A 168 6.44 4.90 -0.35
C ILE A 168 5.35 4.07 0.32
N TYR A 169 4.78 3.11 -0.42
CA TYR A 169 3.81 2.15 0.07
C TYR A 169 4.23 0.71 -0.28
N ILE A 170 4.23 -0.16 0.73
CA ILE A 170 4.48 -1.61 0.63
C ILE A 170 3.48 -2.36 1.54
N PHE A 171 2.34 -2.79 1.00
CA PHE A 171 1.34 -3.64 1.70
C PHE A 171 0.99 -3.20 3.14
N GLY A 172 0.71 -1.91 3.31
CA GLY A 172 0.33 -1.29 4.59
C GLY A 172 1.44 -0.51 5.27
N LEU A 173 2.71 -0.83 4.97
CA LEU A 173 3.83 0.00 5.35
C LEU A 173 3.82 1.27 4.50
N LYS A 174 3.82 2.42 5.17
CA LYS A 174 3.92 3.75 4.58
C LYS A 174 5.16 4.45 5.13
N ILE A 175 5.99 4.95 4.23
CA ILE A 175 7.18 5.74 4.56
C ILE A 175 7.06 7.08 3.84
N ILE A 176 7.01 8.17 4.61
CA ILE A 176 6.97 9.54 4.11
C ILE A 176 8.39 10.11 4.16
N LEU A 177 8.85 10.67 3.04
CA LEU A 177 10.20 11.19 2.92
C LEU A 177 10.25 12.64 3.40
N GLY A 178 11.25 12.96 4.21
CA GLY A 178 11.58 14.31 4.66
C GLY A 178 13.00 14.71 4.26
N ASN A 179 13.41 15.91 4.65
CA ASN A 179 14.77 16.37 4.45
C ASN A 179 15.70 15.72 5.49
N GLY A 180 16.42 14.65 5.10
CA GLY A 180 17.30 13.90 6.01
C GLY A 180 16.60 12.99 7.03
N PHE A 181 15.28 12.82 6.93
CA PHE A 181 14.52 11.93 7.81
C PHE A 181 13.43 11.18 7.04
N ILE A 182 12.91 10.12 7.65
CA ILE A 182 11.73 9.39 7.20
C ILE A 182 10.69 9.33 8.32
N ALA A 183 9.41 9.35 7.98
CA ALA A 183 8.32 9.11 8.90
C ALA A 183 7.60 7.81 8.52
N ILE A 184 7.49 6.86 9.45
CA ILE A 184 7.07 5.48 9.17
C ILE A 184 5.87 5.13 10.07
N ASN A 185 4.83 4.52 9.49
CA ASN A 185 3.74 3.95 10.28
C ASN A 185 4.10 2.56 10.84
N ASN A 186 3.35 2.04 11.81
CA ASN A 186 3.61 0.72 12.39
C ASN A 186 2.39 -0.21 12.25
N PRO A 187 1.99 -0.57 11.02
CA PRO A 187 0.83 -1.44 10.77
C PRO A 187 0.89 -2.69 11.66
N ASP A 188 -0.15 -2.84 12.47
CA ASP A 188 -0.38 -3.98 13.35
C ASP A 188 0.77 -4.27 14.34
N GLY A 189 1.62 -3.27 14.62
CA GLY A 189 2.77 -3.41 15.52
C GLY A 189 3.92 -4.24 14.93
N GLN A 190 3.94 -4.47 13.61
CA GLN A 190 4.85 -5.40 12.94
C GLN A 190 6.09 -4.75 12.33
N VAL A 191 6.31 -3.45 12.58
CA VAL A 191 7.45 -2.70 12.06
C VAL A 191 8.50 -2.46 13.13
N THR A 192 9.72 -2.90 12.82
CA THR A 192 10.91 -2.62 13.62
C THR A 192 11.93 -1.89 12.76
N CYS A 193 12.39 -0.73 13.21
CA CYS A 193 13.48 0.00 12.59
C CYS A 193 14.77 -0.27 13.39
N LYS A 194 15.79 -0.77 12.70
CA LYS A 194 17.09 -1.11 13.24
C LYS A 194 18.20 -0.67 12.30
N GLY A 195 19.43 -0.74 12.78
CA GLY A 195 20.61 -0.30 12.04
C GLY A 195 21.10 1.07 12.50
N GLU A 196 22.42 1.25 12.43
CA GLU A 196 23.11 2.43 12.94
C GLU A 196 22.75 3.73 12.18
N ALA A 197 22.21 3.58 10.97
CA ALA A 197 21.82 4.68 10.10
C ALA A 197 20.46 5.30 10.48
N LEU A 198 19.65 4.64 11.31
CA LEU A 198 18.33 5.12 11.75
C LEU A 198 18.39 5.57 13.21
N LYS A 199 18.15 6.85 13.46
CA LYS A 199 18.02 7.39 14.82
C LYS A 199 16.63 7.94 15.01
N GLU A 200 15.89 7.41 15.97
CA GLU A 200 14.57 7.93 16.29
C GLU A 200 14.65 9.41 16.65
N PHE A 201 13.79 10.22 16.02
CA PHE A 201 13.69 11.64 16.34
C PHE A 201 12.91 11.81 17.64
N ILE A 202 13.62 12.21 18.70
CA ILE A 202 13.03 12.61 19.96
C ILE A 202 12.97 14.13 19.97
N ARG A 203 11.75 14.69 20.01
CA ARG A 203 11.57 16.14 20.14
C ARG A 203 12.20 16.57 21.46
N GLN A 204 13.22 17.42 21.40
CA GLN A 204 13.76 18.02 22.61
C GLN A 204 12.67 18.89 23.27
N PRO A 205 12.55 18.85 24.60
CA PRO A 205 11.52 19.58 25.34
C PRO A 205 11.57 21.09 25.10
#